data_AF-A0A1J5PKG8-F1
#
_entry.id   AF-A0A1J5PKG8-F1
#
_cell.length_a   1.000
_cell.length_b   1.000
_cell.length_c   1.000
_cell.angle_alpha   90.00
_cell.angle_beta   90.00
_cell.angle_gamma   90.00
#
_symmetry.space_group_name_H-M   'P 1'
#
loop_
_entity.id
_entity.type
_entity.pdbx_description
1 polymer ?
#
loop_
_entity_poly.entity_id
_entity_poly.type
_entity_poly.pdbx_seq_one_letter_code
_entity_poly.pdbx_strand_id
1 'polypeptide(L)'
;MLAAQSSVSAPAELAAKDQTFHYLPYDFAQSGLELGLLQELLKVARFQASGLEIYYNGARHLTQFRIDCYQQVSHQGKRWQRLGAYTPDFVMLQRGADGAAHKVLIIETKGQGFAEQSGYTLRKHFVSSEFLKLNNDKFGYARFDFCEILEPANKDYRSAALNLFSHAQDFFALT
;
A
#
# COMPACT_ATOMS: atom_id res chain seq x y z
N MET A 1 47.18 -13.73 3.47
CA MET A 1 45.73 -13.76 3.75
C MET A 1 45.26 -12.33 3.90
N LEU A 2 44.65 -11.76 2.86
CA LEU A 2 43.97 -10.47 3.00
C LEU A 2 42.65 -10.69 3.75
N ALA A 3 42.45 -9.91 4.80
CA ALA A 3 41.22 -9.91 5.58
C ALA A 3 40.02 -9.65 4.67
N ALA A 4 38.98 -10.45 4.82
CA ALA A 4 37.70 -10.24 4.17
C ALA A 4 37.19 -8.84 4.55
N GLN A 5 37.03 -7.97 3.54
CA GLN A 5 36.30 -6.73 3.71
C GLN A 5 34.86 -7.11 4.08
N SER A 6 34.49 -6.90 5.34
CA SER A 6 33.09 -6.90 5.75
C SER A 6 32.40 -5.77 4.99
N SER A 7 31.65 -6.12 3.95
CA SER A 7 30.77 -5.19 3.25
C SER A 7 29.73 -4.70 4.25
N VAL A 8 29.91 -3.47 4.72
CA VAL A 8 28.87 -2.78 5.49
C VAL A 8 27.73 -2.53 4.51
N SER A 9 26.67 -3.31 4.59
CA SER A 9 25.44 -3.05 3.83
C SER A 9 24.78 -1.79 4.39
N ALA A 10 24.40 -0.87 3.51
CA ALA A 10 23.60 0.28 3.89
C ALA A 10 22.32 -0.16 4.64
N PRO A 11 21.81 0.65 5.59
CA PRO A 11 20.47 0.43 6.15
C PRO A 11 19.43 0.28 5.05
N ALA A 12 18.43 -0.58 5.26
CA ALA A 12 17.46 -0.94 4.24
C ALA A 12 16.74 0.28 3.62
N GLU A 13 16.48 1.30 4.44
CA GLU A 13 15.89 2.56 4.02
C GLU A 13 16.80 3.34 3.06
N LEU A 14 18.11 3.36 3.35
CA LEU A 14 19.09 4.03 2.49
C LEU A 14 19.28 3.27 1.16
N ALA A 15 19.20 1.94 1.20
CA ALA A 15 19.24 1.12 -0.02
C ALA A 15 18.02 1.37 -0.92
N ALA A 16 16.85 1.65 -0.35
CA ALA A 16 15.60 1.87 -1.09
C ALA A 16 15.36 3.33 -1.53
N LYS A 17 16.30 4.26 -1.24
CA LYS A 17 16.13 5.72 -1.44
C LYS A 17 15.74 6.10 -2.88
N ASP A 18 16.27 5.40 -3.87
CA ASP A 18 16.08 5.70 -5.30
C ASP A 18 14.89 4.92 -5.92
N GLN A 19 14.20 4.10 -5.12
CA GLN A 19 13.12 3.23 -5.58
C GLN A 19 11.75 3.69 -5.03
N THR A 20 11.68 4.00 -3.73
CA THR A 20 10.40 3.94 -3.00
C THR A 20 10.04 5.21 -2.21
N PHE A 21 10.88 6.24 -2.27
CA PHE A 21 10.65 7.52 -1.60
C PHE A 21 10.38 8.62 -2.64
N HIS A 22 9.21 9.26 -2.55
CA HIS A 22 8.74 10.25 -3.53
C HIS A 22 8.66 11.68 -2.97
N TYR A 23 8.80 11.84 -1.66
CA TYR A 23 9.02 13.12 -0.98
C TYR A 23 9.81 12.86 0.30
N LEU A 24 10.53 13.86 0.80
CA LEU A 24 11.23 13.80 2.08
C LEU A 24 11.09 15.14 2.84
N PRO A 25 10.95 15.11 4.17
CA PRO A 25 10.80 13.91 5.00
C PRO A 25 9.38 13.31 4.90
N TYR A 26 9.26 11.98 5.02
CA TYR A 26 7.99 11.37 5.39
C TYR A 26 7.68 11.73 6.85
N ASP A 27 6.42 12.10 7.12
CA ASP A 27 5.96 12.41 8.47
C ASP A 27 5.10 11.27 9.01
N PHE A 28 5.60 10.61 10.06
CA PHE A 28 4.92 9.54 10.78
C PHE A 28 4.68 9.91 12.26
N ALA A 29 4.63 11.20 12.62
CA ALA A 29 4.59 11.66 14.01
C ALA A 29 3.46 11.05 14.86
N GLN A 30 2.39 10.55 14.23
CA GLN A 30 1.25 9.89 14.88
C GLN A 30 0.99 8.46 14.38
N SER A 31 1.96 7.84 13.69
CA SER A 31 1.74 6.76 12.73
C SER A 31 2.73 5.60 12.94
N GLY A 32 2.69 5.01 14.14
CA GLY A 32 3.67 3.98 14.56
C GLY A 32 3.55 2.67 13.77
N LEU A 33 2.33 2.30 13.36
CA LEU A 33 2.08 1.11 12.55
C LEU A 33 2.67 1.27 11.16
N GLU A 34 2.43 2.40 10.50
CA GLU A 34 2.85 2.68 9.14
C GLU A 34 4.37 2.79 9.05
N LEU A 35 5.01 3.50 10.00
CA LEU A 35 6.47 3.56 10.08
C LEU A 35 7.07 2.16 10.29
N GLY A 36 6.56 1.42 11.28
CA GLY A 36 7.09 0.10 11.61
C GLY A 36 6.87 -0.92 10.48
N LEU A 37 5.71 -0.88 9.83
CA LEU A 37 5.39 -1.70 8.67
C LEU A 37 6.37 -1.43 7.51
N LEU A 38 6.61 -0.16 7.19
CA LEU A 38 7.54 0.23 6.12
C LEU A 38 8.96 -0.23 6.45
N GLN A 39 9.44 0.02 7.67
CA GLN A 39 10.78 -0.37 8.10
C GLN A 39 10.98 -1.89 8.05
N GLU A 40 10.02 -2.67 8.56
CA GLU A 40 10.13 -4.13 8.55
C GLU A 40 10.00 -4.71 7.13
N LEU A 41 9.15 -4.14 6.28
CA LEU A 41 9.04 -4.57 4.88
C LEU A 41 10.34 -4.32 4.12
N LEU A 42 10.99 -3.16 4.29
CA LEU A 42 12.25 -2.85 3.63
C LEU A 42 13.38 -3.80 4.05
N LYS A 43 13.32 -4.39 5.24
CA LYS A 43 14.29 -5.42 5.69
C LYS A 43 14.09 -6.78 5.01
N VAL A 44 12.96 -7.02 4.34
CA VAL A 44 12.69 -8.29 3.65
C VAL A 44 13.54 -8.36 2.37
N ALA A 45 14.56 -9.22 2.36
CA ALA A 45 15.47 -9.36 1.23
C ALA A 45 14.75 -9.71 -0.10
N ARG A 46 13.71 -10.55 -0.05
CA ARG A 46 12.89 -10.87 -1.23
C ARG A 46 12.09 -9.67 -1.75
N PHE A 47 11.67 -8.75 -0.88
CA PHE A 47 11.02 -7.52 -1.29
C PHE A 47 12.01 -6.62 -2.03
N GLN A 48 13.21 -6.41 -1.48
CA GLN A 48 14.27 -5.63 -2.11
C GLN A 48 14.65 -6.19 -3.50
N ALA A 49 14.68 -7.52 -3.65
CA ALA A 49 14.97 -8.18 -4.92
C ALA A 49 13.80 -8.20 -5.93
N SER A 50 12.58 -7.86 -5.50
CA SER A 50 11.38 -7.99 -6.35
C SER A 50 11.21 -6.88 -7.39
N GLY A 51 11.90 -5.75 -7.21
CA GLY A 51 11.69 -4.56 -8.03
C GLY A 51 10.38 -3.82 -7.73
N LEU A 52 9.60 -4.24 -6.73
CA LEU A 52 8.40 -3.53 -6.28
C LEU A 52 8.75 -2.22 -5.57
N GLU A 53 7.90 -1.22 -5.76
CA GLU A 53 7.98 0.07 -5.08
C GLU A 53 6.83 0.15 -4.06
N ILE A 54 7.04 0.80 -2.92
CA ILE A 54 6.04 1.11 -1.90
C ILE A 54 6.09 2.58 -1.45
N TYR A 55 4.99 3.29 -1.63
CA TYR A 55 4.90 4.73 -1.37
C TYR A 55 3.97 5.00 -0.18
N TYR A 56 4.45 5.76 0.81
CA TYR A 56 3.59 6.25 1.90
C TYR A 56 2.71 7.38 1.41
N ASN A 57 1.41 7.13 1.39
CA ASN A 57 0.39 8.02 0.86
C ASN A 57 -0.46 8.68 1.97
N GLY A 58 -0.19 8.39 3.24
CA GLY A 58 -0.94 8.92 4.40
C GLY A 58 -0.76 10.42 4.67
N ALA A 59 0.28 11.06 4.14
CA ALA A 59 0.48 12.52 4.24
C ALA A 59 -0.44 13.29 3.28
N ARG A 60 -1.74 13.35 3.60
CA ARG A 60 -2.83 13.86 2.73
C ARG A 60 -2.63 15.26 2.14
N HIS A 61 -1.77 16.09 2.74
CA HIS A 61 -1.47 17.44 2.27
C HIS A 61 -0.36 17.48 1.20
N LEU A 62 0.46 16.43 1.12
CA LEU A 62 1.55 16.28 0.15
C LEU A 62 1.20 15.30 -0.97
N THR A 63 0.36 14.31 -0.68
CA THR A 63 0.06 13.20 -1.59
C THR A 63 -1.25 13.44 -2.36
N GLN A 64 -1.24 13.08 -3.64
CA GLN A 64 -2.37 13.31 -4.54
C GLN A 64 -3.08 12.02 -4.98
N PHE A 65 -2.56 10.84 -4.62
CA PHE A 65 -3.24 9.60 -4.95
C PHE A 65 -4.48 9.44 -4.07
N ARG A 66 -5.64 9.69 -4.67
CA ARG A 66 -6.95 9.63 -4.05
C ARG A 66 -7.94 8.97 -4.99
N ILE A 67 -8.88 8.24 -4.41
CA ILE A 67 -9.92 7.52 -5.15
C ILE A 67 -11.26 8.19 -4.82
N ASP A 68 -11.95 8.70 -5.85
CA ASP A 68 -13.32 9.18 -5.66
C ASP A 68 -14.26 7.98 -5.45
N CYS A 69 -14.96 7.98 -4.32
CA CYS A 69 -15.85 6.91 -3.93
C CYS A 69 -17.31 7.28 -4.16
N TYR A 70 -18.09 6.25 -4.50
CA TYR A 70 -19.52 6.38 -4.76
C TYR A 70 -20.29 5.25 -4.08
N GLN A 71 -21.58 5.46 -3.82
CA GLN A 71 -22.50 4.40 -3.41
C GLN A 71 -23.69 4.35 -4.33
N GLN A 72 -24.19 3.16 -4.58
CA GLN A 72 -25.42 2.96 -5.34
C GLN A 72 -26.63 3.24 -4.43
N VAL A 73 -27.48 4.19 -4.83
CA VAL A 73 -28.64 4.65 -4.03
C VAL A 73 -29.98 4.26 -4.63
N SER A 74 -29.98 3.35 -5.61
CA SER A 74 -31.19 2.78 -6.21
C SER A 74 -31.00 1.30 -6.46
N HIS A 75 -32.01 0.49 -6.14
CA HIS A 75 -31.99 -0.96 -6.36
C HIS A 75 -31.83 -1.37 -7.84
N GLN A 76 -32.07 -0.46 -8.79
CA GLN A 76 -31.96 -0.71 -10.24
C GLN A 76 -30.64 -0.21 -10.88
N GLY A 77 -29.61 0.15 -10.11
CA GLY A 77 -28.27 0.46 -10.66
C GLY A 77 -28.10 1.82 -11.33
N LYS A 78 -29.17 2.62 -11.48
CA LYS A 78 -29.12 3.83 -12.31
C LYS A 78 -28.65 5.09 -11.59
N ARG A 79 -28.61 5.11 -10.25
CA ARG A 79 -28.23 6.31 -9.48
C ARG A 79 -27.10 6.03 -8.50
N TRP A 80 -26.01 6.78 -8.67
CA TRP A 80 -24.84 6.81 -7.80
C TRP A 80 -24.79 8.13 -7.04
N GLN A 81 -24.38 8.06 -5.78
CA GLN A 81 -24.14 9.22 -4.93
C GLN A 81 -22.65 9.26 -4.56
N ARG A 82 -22.02 10.43 -4.69
CA ARG A 82 -20.61 10.63 -4.28
C ARG A 82 -20.48 10.58 -2.76
N LEU A 83 -19.54 9.78 -2.27
CA LEU A 83 -19.17 9.63 -0.85
C LEU A 83 -17.97 10.51 -0.44
N GLY A 84 -17.27 11.07 -1.42
CA GLY A 84 -16.02 11.82 -1.25
C GLY A 84 -14.79 10.98 -1.66
N ALA A 85 -13.61 11.50 -1.38
CA ALA A 85 -12.35 10.84 -1.72
C ALA A 85 -11.87 9.91 -0.60
N TYR A 86 -11.24 8.82 -0.98
CA TYR A 86 -10.47 7.91 -0.14
C TYR A 86 -8.98 8.12 -0.39
N THR A 87 -8.18 8.19 0.68
CA THR A 87 -6.71 8.27 0.59
C THR A 87 -6.16 7.05 1.32
N PRO A 88 -5.59 6.06 0.61
CA PRO A 88 -4.96 4.92 1.26
C PRO A 88 -3.68 5.34 1.98
N ASP A 89 -3.24 4.53 2.94
CA ASP A 89 -2.00 4.76 3.69
C ASP A 89 -0.76 4.45 2.86
N PHE A 90 -0.78 3.36 2.07
CA PHE A 90 0.29 3.02 1.15
C PHE A 90 -0.23 2.61 -0.23
N VAL A 91 0.66 2.75 -1.21
CA VAL A 91 0.49 2.19 -2.54
C VAL A 91 1.75 1.42 -2.90
N MET A 92 1.60 0.13 -3.23
CA MET A 92 2.69 -0.69 -3.75
C MET A 92 2.52 -0.89 -5.25
N LEU A 93 3.61 -0.75 -6.00
CA LEU A 93 3.62 -0.65 -7.44
C LEU A 93 4.59 -1.65 -8.08
N GLN A 94 4.14 -2.26 -9.17
CA GLN A 94 5.01 -2.89 -10.16
C GLN A 94 4.94 -2.08 -11.46
N ARG A 95 6.10 -1.71 -12.01
CA ARG A 95 6.19 -1.02 -13.29
C ARG A 95 6.23 -2.00 -14.46
N GLY A 96 5.67 -1.58 -15.59
CA GLY A 96 5.83 -2.25 -16.88
C GLY A 96 7.17 -1.91 -17.53
N ALA A 97 7.44 -2.53 -18.68
CA ALA A 97 8.65 -2.28 -19.45
C ALA A 97 8.77 -0.83 -19.97
N ASP A 98 7.64 -0.13 -20.08
CA ASP A 98 7.54 1.29 -20.44
C ASP A 98 7.74 2.25 -19.23
N GLY A 99 7.98 1.70 -18.04
CA GLY A 99 8.09 2.46 -16.79
C GLY A 99 6.76 2.92 -16.22
N ALA A 100 5.64 2.65 -16.89
CA ALA A 100 4.30 2.99 -16.39
C ALA A 100 3.87 2.01 -15.30
N ALA A 101 2.93 2.43 -14.46
CA ALA A 101 2.30 1.55 -13.49
C ALA A 101 1.62 0.37 -14.22
N HIS A 102 2.02 -0.87 -13.90
CA HIS A 102 1.42 -2.08 -14.48
C HIS A 102 0.43 -2.75 -13.52
N LYS A 103 0.81 -2.93 -12.25
CA LYS A 103 -0.04 -3.42 -11.17
C LYS A 103 0.12 -2.53 -9.94
N VAL A 104 -0.98 -2.33 -9.20
CA VAL A 104 -1.06 -1.42 -8.05
C VAL A 104 -1.80 -2.12 -6.91
N LEU A 105 -1.11 -2.35 -5.80
CA LEU A 105 -1.71 -2.82 -4.56
C LEU A 105 -1.99 -1.62 -3.64
N ILE A 106 -3.26 -1.40 -3.32
CA ILE A 106 -3.74 -0.36 -2.42
C ILE A 106 -3.72 -0.93 -1.01
N ILE A 107 -3.10 -0.24 -0.06
CA ILE A 107 -2.87 -0.77 1.28
C ILE A 107 -3.45 0.22 2.29
N GLU A 108 -4.31 -0.31 3.17
CA GLU A 108 -4.82 0.40 4.33
C GLU A 108 -4.27 -0.23 5.59
N THR A 109 -3.91 0.60 6.56
CA THR A 109 -3.47 0.16 7.88
C THR A 109 -4.53 0.50 8.92
N LYS A 110 -4.71 -0.40 9.90
CA LYS A 110 -5.74 -0.22 10.93
C LYS A 110 -5.15 -0.41 12.33
N GLY A 111 -4.99 0.72 13.02
CA GLY A 111 -4.60 0.78 14.42
C GLY A 111 -5.63 0.20 15.39
N GLN A 112 -5.18 -0.25 16.55
CA GLN A 112 -6.08 -0.68 17.63
C GLN A 112 -6.81 0.52 18.24
N GLY A 113 -8.10 0.35 18.56
CA GLY A 113 -8.88 1.38 19.25
C GLY A 113 -9.43 2.50 18.36
N PHE A 114 -9.19 2.46 17.05
CA PHE A 114 -9.82 3.39 16.11
C PHE A 114 -11.24 2.93 15.77
N ALA A 115 -12.24 3.70 16.20
CA ALA A 115 -13.61 3.53 15.75
C ALA A 115 -13.73 4.02 14.30
N GLU A 116 -14.16 3.14 13.40
CA GLU A 116 -14.41 3.54 12.01
C GLU A 116 -15.65 4.45 11.94
N GLN A 117 -15.47 5.63 11.36
CA GLN A 117 -16.60 6.49 11.03
C GLN A 117 -17.40 5.85 9.88
N SER A 118 -18.73 5.88 9.95
CA SER A 118 -19.61 5.24 8.94
C SER A 118 -19.26 5.64 7.49
N GLY A 119 -18.93 6.92 7.26
CA GLY A 119 -18.51 7.41 5.94
C GLY A 119 -17.18 6.83 5.46
N TYR A 120 -16.24 6.52 6.37
CA TYR A 120 -14.99 5.87 6.03
C TYR A 120 -15.22 4.41 5.61
N THR A 121 -16.02 3.66 6.38
CA THR A 121 -16.34 2.26 6.07
C THR A 121 -17.00 2.11 4.70
N LEU A 122 -17.91 3.02 4.33
CA LEU A 122 -18.53 3.02 2.99
C LEU A 122 -17.52 3.27 1.86
N ARG A 123 -16.58 4.19 2.06
CA ARG A 123 -15.52 4.47 1.07
C ARG A 123 -14.53 3.30 0.95
N LYS A 124 -14.12 2.72 2.08
CA LYS A 124 -13.27 1.53 2.10
C LYS A 124 -13.93 0.38 1.35
N HIS A 125 -15.20 0.11 1.64
CA HIS A 125 -15.99 -0.89 0.92
C HIS A 125 -16.00 -0.63 -0.59
N PHE A 126 -16.25 0.61 -1.02
CA PHE A 126 -16.19 0.95 -2.45
C PHE A 126 -14.83 0.65 -3.07
N VAL A 127 -13.74 1.03 -2.39
CA VAL A 127 -12.36 0.79 -2.88
C VAL A 127 -12.05 -0.70 -2.95
N SER A 128 -12.44 -1.49 -1.96
CA SER A 128 -12.18 -2.93 -1.90
C SER A 128 -13.18 -3.79 -2.70
N SER A 129 -14.13 -3.19 -3.42
CA SER A 129 -15.12 -3.90 -4.23
C SER A 129 -15.29 -3.26 -5.61
N GLU A 130 -16.20 -2.29 -5.74
CA GLU A 130 -16.59 -1.68 -7.01
C GLU A 130 -15.41 -1.03 -7.74
N PHE A 131 -14.51 -0.35 -7.03
CA PHE A 131 -13.31 0.21 -7.65
C PHE A 131 -12.44 -0.90 -8.28
N LEU A 132 -12.15 -1.98 -7.55
CA LEU A 132 -11.33 -3.08 -8.07
C LEU A 132 -12.00 -3.70 -9.29
N LYS A 133 -13.29 -4.04 -9.17
CA LYS A 133 -14.07 -4.65 -10.26
C LYS A 133 -14.06 -3.77 -11.51
N LEU A 134 -14.53 -2.53 -11.40
CA LEU A 134 -14.69 -1.64 -12.56
C LEU A 134 -13.36 -1.35 -13.25
N ASN A 135 -12.28 -1.17 -12.48
CA ASN A 135 -10.98 -0.87 -13.08
C ASN A 135 -10.33 -2.13 -13.66
N ASN A 136 -10.36 -3.26 -12.96
CA ASN A 136 -9.80 -4.50 -13.49
C ASN A 136 -10.54 -4.94 -14.77
N ASP A 137 -11.86 -4.83 -14.81
CA ASP A 137 -12.67 -5.08 -16.01
C ASP A 137 -12.25 -4.15 -17.16
N LYS A 138 -12.06 -2.85 -16.87
CA LYS A 138 -11.62 -1.86 -17.88
C LYS A 138 -10.25 -2.18 -18.47
N PHE A 139 -9.32 -2.67 -17.67
CA PHE A 139 -7.96 -3.01 -18.11
C PHE A 139 -7.86 -4.43 -18.67
N GLY A 140 -8.83 -5.30 -18.40
CA GLY A 140 -8.85 -6.70 -18.85
C GLY A 140 -7.94 -7.64 -18.06
N TYR A 141 -7.42 -7.22 -16.91
CA TYR A 141 -6.62 -8.03 -15.99
C TYR A 141 -6.67 -7.46 -14.58
N ALA A 142 -6.19 -8.23 -13.59
CA ALA A 142 -6.05 -7.79 -12.19
C ALA A 142 -4.94 -6.73 -12.06
N ARG A 143 -5.27 -5.48 -12.42
CA ARG A 143 -4.38 -4.32 -12.35
C ARG A 143 -4.33 -3.74 -10.94
N PHE A 144 -5.44 -3.79 -10.23
CA PHE A 144 -5.59 -3.26 -8.88
C PHE A 144 -5.99 -4.37 -7.92
N ASP A 145 -5.48 -4.29 -6.70
CA ASP A 145 -5.95 -5.08 -5.56
C ASP A 145 -5.90 -4.24 -4.28
N PHE A 146 -6.55 -4.72 -3.23
CA PHE A 146 -6.65 -4.04 -1.94
C PHE A 146 -6.25 -4.98 -0.79
N CYS A 147 -5.43 -4.49 0.13
CA CYS A 147 -5.02 -5.21 1.33
C CYS A 147 -5.21 -4.33 2.58
N GLU A 148 -5.84 -4.89 3.62
CA GLU A 148 -5.94 -4.26 4.94
C GLU A 148 -4.94 -4.94 5.89
N ILE A 149 -4.09 -4.14 6.54
CA ILE A 149 -3.09 -4.59 7.50
C ILE A 149 -3.49 -4.10 8.90
N LEU A 150 -3.78 -5.06 9.78
CA LEU A 150 -4.14 -4.77 11.17
C LEU A 150 -2.90 -4.56 12.04
N GLU A 151 -3.00 -3.66 13.02
CA GLU A 151 -1.95 -3.48 14.02
C GLU A 151 -1.82 -4.75 14.89
N PRO A 152 -0.62 -5.37 14.92
CA PRO A 152 -0.39 -6.52 15.79
C PRO A 152 -0.43 -6.10 17.26
N ALA A 153 -1.06 -6.91 18.12
CA ALA A 153 -1.25 -6.58 19.54
C ALA A 153 0.04 -6.36 20.34
N ASN A 154 1.12 -7.03 19.94
CA ASN A 154 2.45 -6.88 20.54
C ASN A 154 3.27 -5.75 19.89
N LYS A 155 2.71 -5.05 18.88
CA LYS A 155 3.40 -4.05 18.05
C LYS A 155 4.66 -4.58 17.35
N ASP A 156 4.73 -5.90 17.16
CA ASP A 156 5.75 -6.52 16.32
C ASP A 156 5.31 -6.49 14.86
N TYR A 157 5.71 -5.41 14.18
CA TYR A 157 5.34 -5.14 12.80
C TYR A 157 6.00 -6.08 11.78
N ARG A 158 6.93 -6.95 12.19
CA ARG A 158 7.51 -7.96 11.30
C ARG A 158 6.43 -8.89 10.76
N SER A 159 5.51 -9.31 11.61
CA SER A 159 4.37 -10.15 11.22
C SER A 159 3.46 -9.44 10.20
N ALA A 160 3.17 -8.16 10.44
CA ALA A 160 2.38 -7.33 9.54
C ALA A 160 3.07 -7.15 8.18
N ALA A 161 4.39 -6.91 8.17
CA ALA A 161 5.18 -6.79 6.95
C ALA A 161 5.24 -8.10 6.15
N LEU A 162 5.38 -9.24 6.83
CA LEU A 162 5.36 -10.56 6.17
C LEU A 162 3.98 -10.89 5.58
N ASN A 163 2.90 -10.55 6.28
CA ASN A 163 1.53 -10.72 5.78
C ASN A 163 1.29 -9.86 4.53
N LEU A 164 1.69 -8.58 4.59
CA LEU A 164 1.63 -7.68 3.44
C LEU A 164 2.45 -8.23 2.27
N PHE A 165 3.68 -8.67 2.53
CA PHE A 165 4.53 -9.19 1.47
C PHE A 165 3.99 -10.49 0.89
N SER A 166 3.43 -11.40 1.70
CA SER A 166 2.78 -12.63 1.21
C SER A 166 1.63 -12.29 0.25
N HIS A 167 0.75 -11.36 0.63
CA HIS A 167 -0.32 -10.88 -0.26
C HIS A 167 0.24 -10.31 -1.56
N ALA A 168 1.31 -9.49 -1.46
CA ALA A 168 1.97 -8.92 -2.62
C ALA A 168 2.58 -9.99 -3.54
N GLN A 169 3.19 -11.04 -2.98
CA GLN A 169 3.76 -12.13 -3.78
C GLN A 169 2.68 -12.81 -4.64
N ASP A 170 1.52 -13.08 -4.07
CA ASP A 170 0.41 -13.69 -4.79
C ASP A 170 -0.13 -12.74 -5.87
N PHE A 171 -0.40 -11.48 -5.53
CA PHE A 171 -0.98 -10.50 -6.46
C PHE A 171 -0.03 -10.14 -7.61
N PHE A 172 1.24 -9.90 -7.32
CA PHE A 172 2.26 -9.54 -8.33
C PHE A 172 2.86 -10.78 -9.03
N ALA A 173 2.48 -11.99 -8.60
CA ALA A 173 3.02 -13.26 -9.09
C ALA A 173 4.55 -13.34 -8.99
N LEU A 174 5.09 -12.94 -7.83
CA LEU A 174 6.53 -13.00 -7.55
C LEU A 174 6.94 -14.43 -7.23
N THR A 175 7.78 -15.02 -8.07
CA THR A 175 8.36 -16.37 -7.86
C THR A 175 9.43 -16.39 -6.76
#